data_AF-A0A948AVH5-F1
#
_entry.id   AF-A0A948AVH5-F1
#
_cell.length_a   1.000
_cell.length_b   1.000
_cell.length_c   1.000
_cell.angle_alpha   90.00
_cell.angle_beta   90.00
_cell.angle_gamma   90.00
#
_symmetry.space_group_name_H-M   'P 1'
#
loop_
_entity.id
_entity.type
_entity.pdbx_description
1 polymer ?
#
loop_
_entity_poly.entity_id
_entity_poly.type
_entity_poly.pdbx_seq_one_letter_code
_entity_poly.pdbx_strand_id
1 'polypeptide(L)'
;MTDAYDLIAGPGRLRLYKLNTGWKRDRRVEVRDPSSTLLARSRFPADGDVLDIEGLPDDRECAVYIRHGNPLKRLIARPEILRATPAPRRLRALISGSGRCGTVSLARYLDGLRYRDGADCAARHETLWEHILPLLAAGDRAAVGAFIAGFVHHIEAAPHFSLVPELIAADRVVHLIRDGRRVVQSGLNRGWYRKDTPWNSIKPDFPGDPFAQCCRFWDHTNRNMAGVAQITVRLEDLAASAEALAGLVEALDLAPTDKPFPLANTGKQASTFGHWSDGEREVFAEI
;
A
#
# COMPACT_ATOMS: atom_id res chain seq x y z
N MET A 1 1.97 -10.27 -10.39
CA MET A 1 3.16 -10.87 -9.75
C MET A 1 3.38 -10.11 -8.46
N THR A 2 3.60 -10.81 -7.35
CA THR A 2 4.08 -10.16 -6.12
C THR A 2 5.57 -9.96 -6.31
N ASP A 3 6.00 -8.70 -6.35
CA ASP A 3 7.41 -8.35 -6.48
C ASP A 3 8.20 -8.99 -5.32
N ALA A 4 9.40 -9.49 -5.58
CA ALA A 4 10.20 -10.14 -4.54
C ALA A 4 10.95 -9.11 -3.67
N TYR A 5 11.07 -7.89 -4.18
CA TYR A 5 11.74 -6.78 -3.53
C TYR A 5 10.94 -5.50 -3.73
N ASP A 6 11.08 -4.58 -2.79
CA ASP A 6 10.67 -3.19 -2.96
C ASP A 6 11.80 -2.28 -2.51
N LEU A 7 11.66 -0.97 -2.76
CA LEU A 7 12.64 0.00 -2.33
C LEU A 7 11.99 1.29 -1.85
N ILE A 8 12.72 2.00 -0.99
CA ILE A 8 12.46 3.40 -0.68
C ILE A 8 13.69 4.23 -1.06
N ALA A 9 13.45 5.43 -1.56
CA ALA A 9 14.47 6.41 -1.89
C ALA A 9 14.69 7.38 -0.72
N GLY A 10 15.95 7.82 -0.55
CA GLY A 10 16.31 8.94 0.29
C GLY A 10 17.41 9.76 -0.39
N PRO A 11 17.81 10.92 0.16
CA PRO A 11 18.82 11.76 -0.48
C PRO A 11 20.13 11.01 -0.68
N GLY A 12 20.52 10.78 -1.93
CA GLY A 12 21.73 10.05 -2.31
C GLY A 12 21.76 8.58 -1.87
N ARG A 13 20.60 7.99 -1.55
CA ARG A 13 20.51 6.61 -1.05
C ARG A 13 19.27 5.86 -1.54
N LEU A 14 19.40 4.55 -1.61
CA LEU A 14 18.29 3.61 -1.82
C LEU A 14 18.32 2.57 -0.72
N ARG A 15 17.18 2.30 -0.11
CA ARG A 15 17.00 1.20 0.84
C ARG A 15 16.10 0.15 0.22
N LEU A 16 16.63 -1.05 0.05
CA LEU A 16 15.94 -2.18 -0.56
C LEU A 16 15.43 -3.14 0.51
N TYR A 17 14.27 -3.73 0.27
CA TYR A 17 13.60 -4.68 1.15
C TYR A 17 13.31 -5.98 0.42
N LYS A 18 13.37 -7.11 1.12
CA LYS A 18 12.89 -8.42 0.66
C LYS A 18 11.47 -8.65 1.16
N LEU A 19 10.49 -8.80 0.27
CA LEU A 19 9.07 -8.95 0.63
C LEU A 19 8.65 -10.40 0.92
N ASN A 20 9.55 -11.37 0.74
CA ASN A 20 9.28 -12.79 1.00
C ASN A 20 10.41 -13.38 1.85
N THR A 21 10.22 -13.34 3.17
CA THR A 21 11.18 -13.74 4.21
C THR A 21 11.58 -15.22 4.15
N GLY A 22 10.81 -16.06 3.46
CA GLY A 22 11.13 -17.48 3.24
C GLY A 22 12.32 -17.77 2.32
N TRP A 23 12.91 -16.75 1.68
CA TRP A 23 13.99 -16.91 0.71
C TRP A 23 15.28 -16.25 1.20
N LYS A 24 15.94 -16.87 2.19
CA LYS A 24 17.34 -16.58 2.59
C LYS A 24 18.33 -16.99 1.48
N ARG A 25 18.30 -16.30 0.34
CA ARG A 25 19.22 -16.57 -0.78
C ARG A 25 20.23 -15.44 -0.88
N ASP A 26 21.48 -15.82 -1.14
CA ASP A 26 22.55 -14.89 -1.51
C ASP A 26 22.15 -14.09 -2.75
N ARG A 27 21.99 -12.78 -2.57
CA ARG A 27 21.64 -11.82 -3.60
C ARG A 27 22.72 -10.76 -3.73
N ARG A 28 23.12 -10.53 -4.97
CA ARG A 28 24.00 -9.42 -5.36
C ARG A 28 23.15 -8.32 -5.97
N VAL A 29 23.40 -7.10 -5.52
CA VAL A 29 22.75 -5.90 -6.03
C VAL A 29 23.79 -5.04 -6.73
N GLU A 30 23.45 -4.58 -7.93
CA GLU A 30 24.25 -3.61 -8.69
C GLU A 30 23.37 -2.42 -9.03
N VAL A 31 23.84 -1.21 -8.72
CA VAL A 31 23.18 0.03 -9.13
C VAL A 31 23.95 0.61 -10.30
N ARG A 32 23.24 0.93 -11.37
CA ARG A 32 23.81 1.50 -12.59
C ARG A 32 23.07 2.76 -12.99
N ASP A 33 23.80 3.69 -13.60
CA ASP A 33 23.20 4.88 -14.19
C ASP A 33 22.54 4.55 -15.56
N PRO A 34 21.90 5.53 -16.23
CA PRO A 34 21.32 5.32 -17.55
C PRO A 34 22.34 4.98 -18.65
N SER A 35 23.62 5.36 -18.47
CA SER A 35 24.72 4.98 -19.36
C SER A 35 25.25 3.56 -19.11
N SER A 36 24.62 2.81 -18.18
CA SER A 36 25.02 1.48 -17.73
C SER A 36 26.33 1.41 -16.93
N THR A 37 26.87 2.56 -16.52
CA THR A 37 28.02 2.70 -15.62
C THR A 37 27.67 2.17 -14.24
N LEU A 38 28.54 1.36 -13.65
CA LEU A 38 28.35 0.81 -12.30
C LEU A 38 28.61 1.90 -11.25
N LEU A 39 27.58 2.23 -10.47
CA LEU A 39 27.65 3.22 -9.39
C LEU A 39 27.94 2.54 -8.04
N ALA A 40 27.25 1.45 -7.76
CA ALA A 40 27.42 0.72 -6.51
C ALA A 40 27.26 -0.79 -6.72
N ARG A 41 27.92 -1.58 -5.87
CA ARG A 41 27.78 -3.03 -5.82
C ARG A 41 27.75 -3.49 -4.37
N SER A 42 26.66 -4.14 -4.00
CA SER A 42 26.43 -4.63 -2.64
C SER A 42 25.91 -6.06 -2.66
N ARG A 43 25.89 -6.69 -1.49
CA ARG A 43 25.19 -7.95 -1.27
C ARG A 43 24.16 -7.75 -0.19
N PHE A 44 23.00 -8.39 -0.34
CA PHE A 44 22.08 -8.46 0.77
C PHE A 44 22.74 -9.20 1.94
N PRO A 45 22.54 -8.75 3.18
CA PRO A 45 22.97 -9.49 4.35
C PRO A 45 22.36 -10.91 4.34
N ALA A 46 23.13 -11.90 4.78
CA ALA A 46 22.69 -13.30 4.80
C ALA A 46 21.46 -13.50 5.69
N ASP A 47 21.43 -12.80 6.82
CA ASP A 47 20.35 -12.86 7.82
C ASP A 47 19.48 -11.59 7.85
N GLY A 48 19.61 -10.73 6.84
CA GLY A 48 18.84 -9.49 6.73
C GLY A 48 17.89 -9.49 5.53
N ASP A 49 16.79 -8.78 5.70
CA ASP A 49 15.79 -8.45 4.68
C ASP A 49 15.94 -7.03 4.14
N VAL A 50 16.79 -6.20 4.77
CA VAL A 50 17.07 -4.82 4.37
C VAL A 50 18.50 -4.67 3.84
N LEU A 51 18.67 -3.82 2.82
CA LEU A 51 19.97 -3.38 2.32
C LEU A 51 19.96 -1.88 2.04
N ASP A 52 20.86 -1.16 2.68
CA ASP A 52 21.13 0.26 2.39
C ASP A 52 22.24 0.39 1.34
N ILE A 53 22.01 1.28 0.37
CA ILE A 53 22.97 1.65 -0.67
C ILE A 53 23.07 3.17 -0.68
N GLU A 54 24.25 3.69 -0.33
CA GLU A 54 24.51 5.12 -0.16
C GLU A 54 25.50 5.65 -1.20
N GLY A 55 25.68 6.98 -1.24
CA GLY A 55 26.62 7.64 -2.15
C GLY A 55 26.18 7.62 -3.62
N LEU A 56 24.87 7.53 -3.86
CA LEU A 56 24.29 7.53 -5.21
C LEU A 56 23.99 8.96 -5.67
N PRO A 57 24.05 9.25 -6.99
CA PRO A 57 23.59 10.52 -7.53
C PRO A 57 22.08 10.65 -7.37
N ASP A 58 21.61 11.77 -6.82
CA ASP A 58 20.20 12.05 -6.54
C ASP A 58 19.50 12.83 -7.67
N ASP A 59 20.26 13.24 -8.69
CA ASP A 59 19.81 14.04 -9.84
C ASP A 59 19.27 13.20 -11.00
N ARG A 60 19.40 11.87 -10.95
CA ARG A 60 19.10 10.98 -12.08
C ARG A 60 18.51 9.64 -11.67
N GLU A 61 17.73 9.04 -12.58
CA GLU A 61 17.23 7.68 -12.39
C GLU A 61 18.38 6.66 -12.45
N CYS A 62 18.36 5.69 -11.55
CA CYS A 62 19.26 4.54 -11.53
C CYS A 62 18.48 3.25 -11.79
N ALA A 63 19.15 2.29 -12.45
CA ALA A 63 18.68 0.92 -12.57
C ALA A 63 19.32 0.03 -11.49
N VAL A 64 18.49 -0.63 -10.70
CA VAL A 64 18.89 -1.51 -9.60
C VAL A 64 18.71 -2.96 -10.05
N TYR A 65 19.82 -3.63 -10.31
CA TYR A 65 19.85 -5.03 -10.74
C TYR A 65 20.00 -5.95 -9.55
N ILE A 66 19.02 -6.82 -9.33
CA ILE A 66 19.04 -7.82 -8.27
C ILE A 66 19.26 -9.20 -8.89
N ARG A 67 20.37 -9.84 -8.53
CA ARG A 67 20.84 -11.10 -9.12
C ARG A 67 21.13 -12.14 -8.05
N HIS A 68 21.14 -13.41 -8.44
CA HIS A 68 21.75 -14.45 -7.61
C HIS A 68 23.24 -14.16 -7.40
N GLY A 69 23.76 -14.34 -6.18
CA GLY A 69 25.20 -14.25 -5.95
C GLY A 69 25.98 -15.38 -6.63
N ASN A 70 25.42 -16.60 -6.63
CA ASN A 70 26.00 -17.77 -7.30
C ASN A 70 26.10 -17.56 -8.84
N PRO A 71 27.31 -17.63 -9.45
CA PRO A 71 27.52 -17.51 -10.89
C PRO A 71 26.68 -18.45 -11.76
N LEU A 72 26.55 -19.72 -11.39
CA LEU A 72 25.82 -20.71 -12.18
C LEU A 72 24.33 -20.37 -12.24
N LYS A 73 23.75 -19.93 -11.11
CA LYS A 73 22.35 -19.50 -11.07
C LYS A 73 22.10 -18.23 -11.89
N ARG A 74 23.11 -17.36 -12.05
CA ARG A 74 23.01 -16.15 -12.89
C ARG A 74 22.91 -16.45 -14.38
N LEU A 75 23.36 -17.62 -14.83
CA LEU A 75 23.25 -18.02 -16.25
C LEU A 75 21.82 -18.42 -16.62
N ILE A 76 21.03 -18.87 -15.64
CA ILE A 76 19.70 -19.44 -15.86
C ILE A 76 18.59 -18.47 -15.42
N ALA A 77 18.84 -17.68 -14.38
CA ALA A 77 17.88 -16.72 -13.84
C ALA A 77 18.16 -15.29 -14.31
N ARG A 78 17.16 -14.66 -14.94
CA ARG A 78 17.23 -13.25 -15.31
C ARG A 78 17.29 -12.35 -14.07
N PRO A 79 18.01 -11.21 -14.13
CA PRO A 79 17.96 -10.22 -13.06
C PRO A 79 16.55 -9.65 -12.92
N GLU A 80 16.16 -9.36 -11.69
CA GLU A 80 15.09 -8.40 -11.42
C GLU A 80 15.67 -7.00 -11.51
N ILE A 81 14.92 -6.07 -12.11
CA ILE A 81 15.39 -4.71 -12.38
C ILE A 81 14.34 -3.76 -11.83
N LEU A 82 14.74 -2.97 -10.85
CA LEU A 82 13.96 -1.86 -10.32
C LEU A 82 14.55 -0.55 -10.84
N ARG A 83 13.71 0.47 -10.99
CA ARG A 83 14.12 1.82 -11.40
C ARG A 83 13.76 2.80 -10.31
N ALA A 84 14.71 3.65 -9.94
CA ALA A 84 14.51 4.63 -8.89
C ALA A 84 15.48 5.79 -9.04
N THR A 85 15.00 7.01 -8.82
CA THR A 85 15.87 8.15 -8.52
C THR A 85 16.20 8.10 -7.02
N PRO A 86 17.49 8.15 -6.61
CA PRO A 86 17.92 8.24 -5.21
C PRO A 86 17.65 9.60 -4.56
N ALA A 87 16.41 10.08 -4.69
CA ALA A 87 15.91 11.31 -4.09
C ALA A 87 14.49 11.05 -3.57
N PRO A 88 14.11 11.61 -2.41
CA PRO A 88 12.73 11.58 -1.96
C PRO A 88 11.83 12.22 -3.02
N ARG A 89 10.70 11.58 -3.29
CA ARG A 89 9.66 12.14 -4.15
C ARG A 89 8.36 12.08 -3.39
N ARG A 90 7.60 13.17 -3.45
CA ARG A 90 6.27 13.19 -2.86
C ARG A 90 5.36 12.28 -3.70
N LEU A 91 4.53 11.49 -3.02
CA LEU A 91 3.46 10.75 -3.68
C LEU A 91 2.54 11.73 -4.41
N ARG A 92 2.16 11.41 -5.65
CA ARG A 92 1.12 12.16 -6.35
C ARG A 92 -0.23 11.98 -5.68
N ALA A 93 -0.51 10.78 -5.17
CA ALA A 93 -1.67 10.55 -4.33
C ALA A 93 -1.43 9.52 -3.22
N LEU A 94 -2.12 9.72 -2.09
CA LEU A 94 -2.28 8.72 -1.05
C LEU A 94 -3.78 8.47 -0.86
N ILE A 95 -4.16 7.20 -0.98
CA ILE A 95 -5.53 6.73 -0.85
C ILE A 95 -5.65 5.94 0.45
N SER A 96 -6.52 6.39 1.35
CA SER A 96 -6.74 5.68 2.60
C SER A 96 -8.19 5.77 3.05
N GLY A 97 -8.50 5.02 4.09
CA GLY A 97 -9.83 4.80 4.63
C GLY A 97 -9.78 3.60 5.56
N SER A 98 -10.94 3.17 6.05
CA SER A 98 -10.99 1.95 6.83
C SER A 98 -10.47 0.76 6.00
N GLY A 99 -9.85 -0.22 6.65
CA GLY A 99 -9.54 -1.48 5.99
C GLY A 99 -10.81 -2.07 5.36
N ARG A 100 -10.67 -2.86 4.28
CA ARG A 100 -11.80 -3.50 3.57
C ARG A 100 -12.69 -2.55 2.74
N CYS A 101 -12.28 -1.30 2.52
CA CYS A 101 -12.97 -0.34 1.64
C CYS A 101 -12.64 -0.48 0.15
N GLY A 102 -11.91 -1.52 -0.27
CA GLY A 102 -11.59 -1.74 -1.70
C GLY A 102 -10.30 -1.08 -2.18
N THR A 103 -9.40 -0.70 -1.27
CA THR A 103 -8.07 -0.14 -1.58
C THR A 103 -7.28 -0.99 -2.58
N VAL A 104 -7.31 -2.32 -2.46
CA VAL A 104 -6.68 -3.25 -3.43
C VAL A 104 -7.25 -3.07 -4.84
N SER A 105 -8.57 -3.00 -4.97
CA SER A 105 -9.25 -2.88 -6.25
C SER A 105 -8.90 -1.56 -6.92
N LEU A 106 -8.91 -0.47 -6.14
CA LEU A 106 -8.61 0.86 -6.64
C LEU A 106 -7.12 1.00 -7.03
N ALA A 107 -6.18 0.47 -6.23
CA ALA A 107 -4.77 0.45 -6.63
C ALA A 107 -4.55 -0.30 -7.95
N ARG A 108 -5.15 -1.49 -8.11
CA ARG A 108 -5.06 -2.27 -9.36
C ARG A 108 -5.69 -1.56 -10.56
N TYR A 109 -6.77 -0.81 -10.32
CA TYR A 109 -7.39 0.00 -11.35
C TYR A 109 -6.47 1.13 -11.81
N LEU A 110 -5.86 1.85 -10.87
CA LEU A 110 -5.01 3.01 -11.18
C LEU A 110 -3.63 2.62 -11.73
N ASP A 111 -3.14 1.42 -11.39
CA ASP A 111 -1.83 0.93 -11.85
C ASP A 111 -1.82 0.74 -13.38
N GLY A 112 -0.79 1.28 -14.03
CA GLY A 112 -0.61 1.24 -15.49
C GLY A 112 -1.49 2.24 -16.27
N LEU A 113 -2.23 3.12 -15.59
CA LEU A 113 -2.81 4.30 -16.24
C LEU A 113 -1.70 5.30 -16.59
N ARG A 114 -2.04 6.39 -17.28
CA ARG A 114 -1.10 7.47 -17.61
C ARG A 114 -1.55 8.77 -16.99
N TYR A 115 -0.60 9.56 -16.50
CA TYR A 115 -0.83 10.95 -16.13
C TYR A 115 -1.00 11.82 -17.37
N ARG A 116 -1.61 13.01 -17.21
CA ARG A 116 -1.80 13.96 -18.30
C ARG A 116 -0.48 14.53 -18.83
N ASP A 117 0.58 14.54 -18.01
CA ASP A 117 1.95 14.86 -18.41
C ASP A 117 2.65 13.74 -19.23
N GLY A 118 1.96 12.62 -19.45
CA GLY A 118 2.44 11.48 -20.21
C GLY A 118 3.23 10.44 -19.40
N ALA A 119 3.49 10.66 -18.11
CA ALA A 119 4.15 9.69 -17.25
C ALA A 119 3.25 8.46 -16.96
N ASP A 120 3.87 7.29 -16.82
CA ASP A 120 3.15 6.08 -16.41
C ASP A 120 2.79 6.13 -14.91
N CYS A 121 1.57 5.74 -14.58
CA CYS A 121 1.10 5.63 -13.21
C CYS A 121 1.50 4.29 -12.62
N ALA A 122 2.20 4.35 -11.49
CA ALA A 122 2.52 3.19 -10.66
C ALA A 122 1.71 3.33 -9.38
N ALA A 123 0.69 2.49 -9.22
CA ALA A 123 -0.15 2.46 -8.03
C ALA A 123 0.11 1.18 -7.25
N ARG A 124 0.24 1.30 -5.94
CA ARG A 124 0.55 0.20 -5.03
C ARG A 124 -0.45 0.13 -3.88
N HIS A 125 -0.45 -1.02 -3.22
CA HIS A 125 -1.35 -1.30 -2.12
C HIS A 125 -0.57 -1.87 -0.95
N GLU A 126 -0.55 -1.13 0.16
CA GLU A 126 0.13 -1.55 1.38
C GLU A 126 1.60 -1.88 1.13
N THR A 127 2.30 -1.03 0.35
CA THR A 127 3.73 -1.21 0.09
C THR A 127 4.48 -1.27 1.42
N LEU A 128 5.30 -2.31 1.60
CA LEU A 128 6.15 -2.51 2.77
C LEU A 128 5.39 -2.59 4.11
N TRP A 129 4.11 -2.99 4.10
CA TRP A 129 3.31 -3.10 5.32
C TRP A 129 3.94 -3.97 6.41
N GLU A 130 4.66 -5.04 6.04
CA GLU A 130 5.35 -5.92 7.00
C GLU A 130 6.41 -5.17 7.83
N HIS A 131 6.97 -4.09 7.30
CA HIS A 131 7.93 -3.22 7.99
C HIS A 131 7.25 -2.01 8.65
N ILE A 132 6.16 -1.50 8.05
CA ILE A 132 5.45 -0.31 8.56
C ILE A 132 4.58 -0.63 9.78
N LEU A 133 3.84 -1.75 9.76
CA LEU A 133 2.91 -2.08 10.84
C LEU A 133 3.60 -2.26 12.21
N PRO A 134 4.76 -2.95 12.32
CA PRO A 134 5.48 -3.02 13.59
C PRO A 134 5.91 -1.65 14.12
N LEU A 135 6.32 -0.73 13.24
CA LEU A 135 6.70 0.64 13.62
C LEU A 135 5.48 1.43 14.11
N LEU A 136 4.34 1.29 13.44
CA LEU A 136 3.07 1.87 13.90
C LEU A 136 2.66 1.35 15.27
N ALA A 137 2.78 0.04 15.51
CA ALA A 137 2.47 -0.58 16.80
C ALA A 137 3.43 -0.11 17.91
N ALA A 138 4.70 0.13 17.57
CA ALA A 138 5.69 0.69 18.48
C ALA A 138 5.58 2.21 18.69
N GLY A 139 4.71 2.90 17.93
CA GLY A 139 4.56 4.35 17.99
C GLY A 139 5.69 5.13 17.32
N ASP A 140 6.54 4.50 16.50
CA ASP A 140 7.65 5.15 15.81
C ASP A 140 7.16 5.93 14.57
N ARG A 141 6.58 7.09 14.84
CA ARG A 141 6.03 7.99 13.80
C ARG A 141 7.10 8.51 12.84
N ALA A 142 8.31 8.74 13.33
CA ALA A 142 9.41 9.26 12.51
C ALA A 142 9.86 8.24 11.45
N ALA A 143 10.02 6.97 11.85
CA ALA A 143 10.35 5.92 10.90
C ALA A 143 9.23 5.68 9.88
N VAL A 144 7.97 5.71 10.31
CA VAL A 144 6.82 5.59 9.38
C VAL A 144 6.79 6.75 8.38
N GLY A 145 7.03 7.99 8.82
CA GLY A 145 7.13 9.15 7.94
C GLY A 145 8.24 9.00 6.89
N ALA A 146 9.37 8.37 7.26
CA ALA A 146 10.46 8.09 6.33
C ALA A 146 10.07 7.10 5.20
N PHE A 147 9.16 6.15 5.46
CA PHE A 147 8.62 5.30 4.38
C PHE A 147 7.78 6.11 3.40
N ILE A 148 6.85 6.93 3.90
CA ILE A 148 5.97 7.75 3.06
C ILE A 148 6.78 8.67 2.15
N ALA A 149 7.79 9.34 2.71
CA ALA A 149 8.66 10.25 1.96
C ALA A 149 9.57 9.54 0.94
N GLY A 150 9.79 8.23 1.13
CA GLY A 150 10.70 7.44 0.32
C GLY A 150 10.03 6.54 -0.71
N PHE A 151 8.69 6.44 -0.74
CA PHE A 151 8.03 5.62 -1.76
C PHE A 151 8.39 6.08 -3.17
N VAL A 152 8.64 5.11 -4.05
CA VAL A 152 9.06 5.37 -5.44
C VAL A 152 7.95 5.21 -6.47
N HIS A 153 6.82 4.64 -6.06
CA HIS A 153 5.62 4.61 -6.86
C HIS A 153 4.87 5.96 -6.74
N HIS A 154 3.86 6.16 -7.58
CA HIS A 154 3.16 7.45 -7.67
C HIS A 154 1.95 7.54 -6.73
N ILE A 155 1.24 6.43 -6.57
CA ILE A 155 0.02 6.35 -5.75
C ILE A 155 0.14 5.21 -4.74
N GLU A 156 -0.01 5.51 -3.45
CA GLU A 156 -0.11 4.49 -2.41
C GLU A 156 -1.56 4.35 -1.93
N ALA A 157 -2.08 3.12 -1.94
CA ALA A 157 -3.38 2.81 -1.35
C ALA A 157 -3.21 1.94 -0.10
N ALA A 158 -3.20 2.56 1.07
CA ALA A 158 -2.90 1.88 2.34
C ALA A 158 -3.86 2.30 3.46
N PRO A 159 -4.73 1.39 3.95
CA PRO A 159 -5.65 1.69 5.04
C PRO A 159 -4.96 2.08 6.36
N HIS A 160 -3.72 1.64 6.61
CA HIS A 160 -3.04 1.88 7.88
C HIS A 160 -2.67 3.36 8.08
N PHE A 161 -2.56 4.15 7.01
CA PHE A 161 -2.34 5.60 7.13
C PHE A 161 -3.56 6.35 7.69
N SER A 162 -4.77 5.76 7.67
CA SER A 162 -5.93 6.34 8.36
C SER A 162 -5.77 6.40 9.90
N LEU A 163 -4.80 5.69 10.46
CA LEU A 163 -4.46 5.74 11.88
C LEU A 163 -3.45 6.83 12.25
N VAL A 164 -2.82 7.43 11.24
CA VAL A 164 -1.77 8.45 11.37
C VAL A 164 -1.95 9.54 10.31
N PRO A 165 -3.13 10.18 10.26
CA PRO A 165 -3.42 11.18 9.22
C PRO A 165 -2.42 12.34 9.21
N GLU A 166 -1.80 12.64 10.35
CA GLU A 166 -0.78 13.67 10.51
C GLU A 166 0.54 13.39 9.75
N LEU A 167 0.81 12.12 9.39
CA LEU A 167 2.01 11.73 8.64
C LEU A 167 1.81 11.74 7.12
N ILE A 168 0.57 11.90 6.65
CA ILE A 168 0.25 11.81 5.22
C ILE A 168 0.91 12.96 4.45
N ALA A 169 1.83 12.61 3.55
CA ALA A 169 2.53 13.55 2.68
C ALA A 169 2.36 13.15 1.20
N ALA A 170 1.31 13.66 0.57
CA ALA A 170 1.00 13.46 -0.86
C ALA A 170 0.41 14.72 -1.49
N ASP A 171 0.52 14.88 -2.81
CA ASP A 171 -0.07 16.03 -3.53
C ASP A 171 -1.60 15.96 -3.54
N ARG A 172 -2.13 14.74 -3.56
CA ARG A 172 -3.54 14.42 -3.38
C ARG A 172 -3.78 13.44 -2.24
N VAL A 173 -4.72 13.75 -1.35
CA VAL A 173 -5.18 12.81 -0.31
C VAL A 173 -6.61 12.40 -0.61
N VAL A 174 -6.82 11.12 -0.85
CA VAL A 174 -8.13 10.53 -1.19
C VAL A 174 -8.64 9.70 -0.03
N HIS A 175 -9.84 10.02 0.44
CA HIS A 175 -10.60 9.21 1.38
C HIS A 175 -11.51 8.25 0.61
N LEU A 176 -11.16 6.97 0.65
CA LEU A 176 -11.99 5.89 0.10
C LEU A 176 -12.93 5.36 1.19
N ILE A 177 -14.22 5.60 1.02
CA ILE A 177 -15.28 5.10 1.90
C ILE A 177 -16.06 3.96 1.25
N ARG A 178 -16.67 3.14 2.10
CA ARG A 178 -17.55 2.03 1.74
C ARG A 178 -18.64 1.91 2.79
N ASP A 179 -19.80 1.34 2.42
CA ASP A 179 -20.86 1.02 3.39
C ASP A 179 -20.28 0.35 4.65
N GLY A 180 -20.48 1.00 5.81
CA GLY A 180 -19.93 0.57 7.09
C GLY A 180 -20.36 -0.82 7.50
N ARG A 181 -21.59 -1.24 7.18
CA ARG A 181 -22.08 -2.59 7.44
C ARG A 181 -21.24 -3.64 6.74
N ARG A 182 -20.92 -3.38 5.46
CA ARG A 182 -20.09 -4.27 4.63
C ARG A 182 -18.65 -4.32 5.10
N VAL A 183 -18.12 -3.19 5.59
CA VAL A 183 -16.76 -3.13 6.15
C VAL A 183 -16.68 -3.91 7.45
N VAL A 184 -17.58 -3.63 8.41
CA VAL A 184 -17.65 -4.31 9.71
C VAL A 184 -17.84 -5.82 9.53
N GLN A 185 -18.81 -6.23 8.71
CA GLN A 185 -19.02 -7.63 8.37
C GLN A 185 -17.75 -8.28 7.81
N SER A 186 -17.08 -7.61 6.86
CA SER A 186 -15.84 -8.14 6.29
C SER A 186 -14.68 -8.16 7.29
N GLY A 187 -14.62 -7.23 8.24
CA GLY A 187 -13.62 -7.16 9.29
C GLY A 187 -13.77 -8.32 10.27
N LEU A 188 -14.98 -8.53 10.77
CA LEU A 188 -15.33 -9.66 11.64
C LEU A 188 -15.01 -11.00 10.99
N ASN A 189 -15.41 -11.19 9.73
CA ASN A 189 -15.12 -12.41 8.97
C ASN A 189 -13.61 -12.65 8.75
N ARG A 190 -12.77 -11.61 8.89
CA ARG A 190 -11.31 -11.72 8.82
C ARG A 190 -10.64 -11.82 10.19
N GLY A 191 -11.42 -11.74 11.27
CA GLY A 191 -10.92 -11.85 12.65
C GLY A 191 -10.34 -10.56 13.19
N TRP A 192 -10.84 -9.39 12.75
CA TRP A 192 -10.56 -8.13 13.44
C TRP A 192 -10.90 -8.26 14.94
N TYR A 193 -10.00 -7.80 15.79
CA TYR A 193 -10.10 -7.89 17.25
C TYR A 193 -10.18 -9.31 17.85
N ARG A 194 -9.99 -10.37 17.04
CA ARG A 194 -10.02 -11.77 17.51
C ARG A 194 -8.70 -12.52 17.26
N LYS A 195 -8.02 -12.24 16.16
CA LYS A 195 -6.79 -12.94 15.77
C LYS A 195 -5.55 -12.16 16.19
N ASP A 196 -4.50 -12.85 16.60
CA ASP A 196 -3.20 -12.22 16.72
C ASP A 196 -2.58 -12.03 15.32
N THR A 197 -2.58 -10.79 14.83
CA THR A 197 -2.02 -10.43 13.52
C THR A 197 -1.40 -9.03 13.61
N PRO A 198 -0.38 -8.70 12.80
CA PRO A 198 0.20 -7.36 12.76
C PRO A 198 -0.83 -6.25 12.48
N TRP A 199 -1.90 -6.59 11.76
CA TRP A 199 -3.00 -5.67 11.51
C TRP A 199 -3.85 -5.38 12.74
N ASN A 200 -4.01 -6.33 13.66
CA ASN A 200 -4.76 -6.11 14.90
C ASN A 200 -3.91 -5.38 15.95
N SER A 201 -2.57 -5.53 15.93
CA SER A 201 -1.69 -4.85 16.90
C SER A 201 -1.62 -3.33 16.72
N ILE A 202 -1.95 -2.80 15.54
CA ILE A 202 -1.99 -1.35 15.28
C ILE A 202 -3.36 -0.71 15.56
N LYS A 203 -4.42 -1.51 15.79
CA LYS A 203 -5.76 -0.96 15.99
C LYS A 203 -5.87 -0.36 17.39
N PRO A 204 -6.56 0.79 17.56
CA PRO A 204 -6.90 1.27 18.88
C PRO A 204 -7.72 0.23 19.64
N ASP A 205 -7.45 0.11 20.94
CA ASP A 205 -8.18 -0.77 21.84
C ASP A 205 -9.52 -0.12 22.21
N PHE A 206 -10.55 -0.41 21.42
CA PHE A 206 -11.89 0.10 21.66
C PHE A 206 -12.62 -0.76 22.70
N PRO A 207 -13.49 -0.17 23.54
CA PRO A 207 -14.32 -0.94 24.45
C PRO A 207 -15.47 -1.65 23.73
N GLY A 208 -15.93 -2.75 24.32
CA GLY A 208 -17.09 -3.52 23.86
C GLY A 208 -16.71 -4.86 23.23
N ASP A 209 -17.70 -5.55 22.70
CA ASP A 209 -17.49 -6.78 21.94
C ASP A 209 -16.80 -6.52 20.58
N PRO A 210 -16.33 -7.56 19.88
CA PRO A 210 -15.67 -7.39 18.59
C PRO A 210 -16.50 -6.65 17.52
N PHE A 211 -17.83 -6.75 17.56
CA PHE A 211 -18.70 -6.04 16.62
C PHE A 211 -18.68 -4.54 16.91
N ALA A 212 -18.88 -4.14 18.17
CA ALA A 212 -18.79 -2.75 18.62
C ALA A 212 -17.40 -2.16 18.37
N GLN A 213 -16.34 -2.92 18.61
CA GLN A 213 -14.96 -2.54 18.31
C GLN A 213 -14.76 -2.29 16.81
N CYS A 214 -15.27 -3.16 15.93
CA CYS A 214 -15.21 -2.97 14.48
C CYS A 214 -15.98 -1.73 14.02
N CYS A 215 -17.16 -1.46 14.60
CA CYS A 215 -17.94 -0.26 14.28
C CYS A 215 -17.19 1.01 14.66
N ARG A 216 -16.62 1.06 15.89
CA ARG A 216 -15.81 2.19 16.37
C ARG A 216 -14.55 2.37 15.53
N PHE A 217 -13.91 1.28 15.09
CA PHE A 217 -12.75 1.34 14.20
C PHE A 217 -13.09 1.91 12.83
N TRP A 218 -14.20 1.49 12.23
CA TRP A 218 -14.67 2.05 10.97
C TRP A 218 -14.96 3.56 11.10
N ASP A 219 -15.69 3.96 12.13
CA ASP A 219 -15.98 5.37 12.41
C ASP A 219 -14.70 6.19 12.66
N HIS A 220 -13.80 5.69 13.51
CA HIS A 220 -12.52 6.34 13.82
C HIS A 220 -11.65 6.58 12.59
N THR A 221 -11.40 5.54 11.80
CA THR A 221 -10.56 5.64 10.59
C THR A 221 -11.16 6.57 9.54
N ASN A 222 -12.49 6.61 9.41
CA ASN A 222 -13.16 7.54 8.50
C ASN A 222 -13.12 8.99 9.00
N ARG A 223 -13.29 9.24 10.30
CA ARG A 223 -13.15 10.59 10.87
C ARG A 223 -11.74 11.14 10.68
N ASN A 224 -10.73 10.31 10.93
CA ASN A 224 -9.32 10.69 10.74
C ASN A 224 -9.06 11.11 9.29
N MET A 225 -9.50 10.31 8.33
CA MET A 225 -9.31 10.63 6.91
C MET A 225 -10.15 11.82 6.44
N ALA A 226 -11.38 11.97 6.92
CA ALA A 226 -12.22 13.13 6.61
C ALA A 226 -11.58 14.45 7.05
N GLY A 227 -10.73 14.43 8.10
CA GLY A 227 -10.02 15.61 8.57
C GLY A 227 -8.86 16.07 7.67
N VAL A 228 -8.36 15.23 6.76
CA VAL A 228 -7.17 15.53 5.94
C VAL A 228 -7.37 15.32 4.43
N ALA A 229 -8.43 14.62 4.03
CA ALA A 229 -8.66 14.32 2.63
C ALA A 229 -9.13 15.54 1.83
N GLN A 230 -8.66 15.62 0.59
CA GLN A 230 -9.08 16.62 -0.40
C GLN A 230 -10.18 16.08 -1.31
N ILE A 231 -10.26 14.75 -1.44
CA ILE A 231 -11.21 14.05 -2.29
C ILE A 231 -11.81 12.92 -1.46
N THR A 232 -13.13 12.82 -1.43
CA THR A 232 -13.82 11.67 -0.81
C THR A 232 -14.62 10.93 -1.87
N VAL A 233 -14.42 9.62 -1.97
CA VAL A 233 -15.09 8.76 -2.94
C VAL A 233 -15.65 7.51 -2.28
N ARG A 234 -16.84 7.08 -2.70
CA ARG A 234 -17.42 5.81 -2.29
C ARG A 234 -17.06 4.72 -3.28
N LEU A 235 -16.63 3.56 -2.77
CA LEU A 235 -16.38 2.39 -3.59
C LEU A 235 -17.62 2.00 -4.41
N GLU A 236 -18.82 2.12 -3.82
CA GLU A 236 -20.08 1.83 -4.51
C GLU A 236 -20.30 2.73 -5.72
N ASP A 237 -20.01 4.03 -5.60
CA ASP A 237 -20.19 4.99 -6.70
C ASP A 237 -19.19 4.73 -7.82
N LEU A 238 -17.92 4.47 -7.48
CA LEU A 238 -16.88 4.12 -8.45
C LEU A 238 -17.22 2.83 -9.23
N ALA A 239 -17.87 1.87 -8.59
CA ALA A 239 -18.26 0.61 -9.21
C ALA A 239 -19.55 0.73 -10.06
N ALA A 240 -20.44 1.66 -9.72
CA ALA A 240 -21.74 1.81 -10.36
C ALA A 240 -21.78 2.88 -11.45
N SER A 241 -20.88 3.88 -11.40
CA SER A 241 -20.91 5.05 -12.27
C SER A 241 -19.58 5.29 -12.97
N ALA A 242 -19.60 5.21 -14.30
CA ALA A 242 -18.46 5.59 -15.14
C ALA A 242 -18.10 7.08 -14.97
N GLU A 243 -19.09 7.94 -14.69
CA GLU A 243 -18.88 9.35 -14.40
C GLU A 243 -18.13 9.56 -13.08
N ALA A 244 -18.51 8.85 -12.01
CA ALA A 244 -17.79 8.91 -10.73
C ALA A 244 -16.34 8.44 -10.87
N LEU A 245 -16.13 7.38 -11.66
CA LEU A 245 -14.80 6.87 -11.96
C LEU A 245 -13.96 7.88 -12.77
N ALA A 246 -14.55 8.47 -13.82
CA ALA A 246 -13.90 9.51 -14.63
C ALA A 246 -13.55 10.74 -13.79
N GLY A 247 -14.44 11.16 -12.88
CA GLY A 247 -14.20 12.26 -11.95
C GLY A 247 -13.02 12.00 -11.01
N LEU A 248 -12.87 10.76 -10.49
CA LEU A 248 -11.70 10.39 -9.70
C LEU A 248 -10.41 10.39 -10.55
N VAL A 249 -10.45 9.82 -11.75
CA VAL A 249 -9.31 9.80 -12.69
C VAL A 249 -8.84 11.22 -13.00
N GLU A 250 -9.79 12.12 -13.29
CA GLU A 250 -9.49 13.53 -13.51
C GLU A 250 -8.92 14.22 -12.27
N ALA A 251 -9.50 14.01 -11.09
CA ALA A 251 -9.03 14.62 -9.85
C ALA A 251 -7.59 14.19 -9.46
N LEU A 252 -7.16 13.03 -9.96
CA LEU A 252 -5.81 12.48 -9.81
C LEU A 252 -4.85 12.90 -10.94
N ASP A 253 -5.26 13.80 -11.83
CA ASP A 253 -4.49 14.25 -13.01
C ASP A 253 -4.10 13.09 -13.96
N LEU A 254 -4.95 12.07 -14.02
CA LEU A 254 -4.79 10.94 -14.94
C LEU A 254 -5.51 11.25 -16.26
N ALA A 255 -4.96 10.70 -17.34
CA ALA A 255 -5.58 10.75 -18.65
C ALA A 255 -6.85 9.88 -18.67
N PRO A 256 -7.88 10.26 -19.46
CA PRO A 256 -9.07 9.44 -19.64
C PRO A 256 -8.72 8.02 -20.07
N THR A 257 -9.51 7.04 -19.61
CA THR A 257 -9.27 5.63 -19.87
C THR A 257 -10.57 4.86 -19.95
N ASP A 258 -10.61 3.87 -20.85
CA ASP A 258 -11.70 2.89 -20.95
C ASP A 258 -11.41 1.62 -20.14
N LYS A 259 -10.33 1.61 -19.34
CA LYS A 259 -10.00 0.48 -18.46
C LYS A 259 -11.20 0.21 -17.56
N PRO A 260 -11.72 -1.03 -17.50
CA PRO A 260 -12.85 -1.32 -16.62
C PRO A 260 -12.40 -1.33 -15.16
N PHE A 261 -13.25 -0.83 -14.26
CA PHE A 261 -13.01 -0.96 -12.83
C PHE A 261 -13.10 -2.44 -12.43
N PRO A 262 -12.10 -2.99 -11.71
CA PRO A 262 -12.13 -4.39 -11.33
C PRO A 262 -13.27 -4.63 -10.34
N LEU A 263 -14.23 -5.46 -10.76
CA LEU A 263 -15.31 -5.98 -9.91
C LEU A 263 -14.74 -7.02 -8.92
N ALA A 264 -13.81 -6.62 -8.05
CA ALA A 264 -13.33 -7.50 -7.00
C ALA A 264 -14.28 -7.44 -5.81
N ASN A 265 -14.84 -8.60 -5.45
CA ASN A 265 -15.90 -8.79 -4.47
C ASN A 265 -17.28 -8.27 -4.93
N THR A 266 -17.83 -8.80 -6.04
CA THR A 266 -19.21 -9.32 -5.89
C THR A 266 -19.12 -10.19 -4.66
N GLY A 267 -19.66 -9.72 -3.53
CA GLY A 267 -19.48 -10.41 -2.26
C GLY A 267 -19.68 -11.89 -2.53
N LYS A 268 -18.82 -12.76 -1.98
CA LYS A 268 -19.32 -14.10 -1.67
C LYS A 268 -20.73 -13.83 -1.13
N GLN A 269 -21.77 -14.38 -1.79
CA GLN A 269 -23.16 -14.24 -1.34
C GLN A 269 -23.13 -14.22 0.18
N ALA A 270 -23.84 -13.31 0.85
CA ALA A 270 -23.87 -13.16 2.30
C ALA A 270 -24.08 -14.52 3.01
N SER A 271 -23.01 -15.29 3.13
CA SER A 271 -22.93 -16.70 3.47
C SER A 271 -21.51 -16.82 4.01
N THR A 272 -21.31 -16.92 5.32
CA THR A 272 -22.11 -17.64 6.30
C THR A 272 -22.07 -16.85 7.62
N PHE A 273 -23.23 -16.40 8.11
CA PHE A 273 -23.42 -15.94 9.49
C PHE A 273 -23.22 -17.07 10.53
N GLY A 274 -22.68 -18.21 10.14
CA GLY A 274 -22.56 -19.41 10.99
C GLY A 274 -21.64 -19.22 12.20
N HIS A 275 -20.86 -18.14 12.24
CA HIS A 275 -20.00 -17.77 13.37
C HIS A 275 -20.49 -16.52 14.11
N TRP A 276 -21.66 -16.00 13.75
CA TRP A 276 -22.24 -14.81 14.36
C TRP A 276 -23.22 -15.24 15.44
N SER A 277 -23.20 -14.56 16.59
CA SER A 277 -24.24 -14.71 17.62
C SER A 277 -25.59 -14.19 17.11
N ASP A 278 -26.68 -14.57 17.77
CA ASP A 278 -28.01 -14.06 17.43
C ASP A 278 -28.08 -12.53 17.57
N GLY A 279 -27.46 -11.97 18.61
CA GLY A 279 -27.38 -10.51 18.79
C GLY A 279 -26.55 -9.81 17.70
N GLU A 280 -25.45 -10.41 17.22
CA GLU A 280 -24.67 -9.87 16.10
C GLU A 280 -25.48 -9.86 14.79
N ARG A 281 -26.40 -10.82 14.60
CA ARG A 281 -27.30 -10.86 13.44
C ARG A 281 -28.42 -9.83 13.53
N GLU A 282 -29.04 -9.68 14.70
CA GLU A 282 -30.12 -8.71 14.93
C GLU A 282 -29.65 -7.27 14.72
N VAL A 283 -28.52 -6.89 15.34
CA VAL A 283 -27.95 -5.55 15.15
C VAL A 283 -27.56 -5.28 13.69
N PHE A 284 -27.11 -6.29 12.95
CA PHE A 284 -26.82 -6.13 11.52
C PHE A 284 -28.09 -5.95 10.67
N ALA A 285 -29.19 -6.60 11.02
CA ALA A 285 -30.45 -6.48 10.30
C ALA A 285 -31.14 -5.13 10.51
N GLU A 286 -30.83 -4.44 11.61
CA GLU A 286 -31.38 -3.12 11.96
C GLU A 286 -30.65 -1.93 11.32
N ILE A 287 -29.45 -2.13 10.75
CA ILE A 287 -28.65 -1.09 10.08
C ILE A 287 -28.88 -1.15 8.57
#